data_AF-A0A524H4Y9-F1
#
_entry.id   AF-A0A524H4Y9-F1
#
_cell.length_a   1.000
_cell.length_b   1.000
_cell.length_c   1.000
_cell.angle_alpha   90.00
_cell.angle_beta   90.00
_cell.angle_gamma   90.00
#
_symmetry.space_group_name_H-M   'P 1'
#
loop_
_entity.id
_entity.type
_entity.pdbx_description
1 polymer ?
#
loop_
_entity_poly.entity_id
_entity_poly.type
_entity_poly.pdbx_seq_one_letter_code
_entity_poly.pdbx_strand_id
1 'polypeptide(L)' 'MFFGPLIGKEGFLDLNWKRSINLVKDAILGLDIGSSAVKLVALKKDDAGYSVTAIGMREIAASEDDYN' A
#
# COMPACT_ATOMS: atom_id res chain seq x y z
N MET A 1 19.10 -28.13 9.63
CA MET A 1 17.68 -28.45 9.36
C MET A 1 16.84 -27.36 9.97
N PHE A 2 16.15 -26.56 9.16
CA PHE A 2 15.07 -25.68 9.61
C PHE A 2 13.89 -25.96 8.69
N PHE A 3 12.77 -26.39 9.26
CA PHE A 3 11.51 -26.59 8.55
C PHE A 3 10.88 -25.23 8.30
N GLY A 4 10.87 -24.79 7.04
CA GLY A 4 10.12 -23.63 6.59
C GLY A 4 8.64 -23.97 6.37
N PRO A 5 7.73 -22.98 6.40
CA PRO A 5 6.30 -23.24 6.26
C PRO A 5 5.97 -23.73 4.85
N LEU A 6 5.11 -24.75 4.81
CA LEU A 6 4.54 -25.35 3.61
C LEU A 6 3.61 -24.31 2.96
N ILE A 7 3.99 -23.86 1.75
CA ILE A 7 3.20 -22.91 0.96
C ILE A 7 1.95 -23.62 0.43
N GLY A 8 0.87 -23.54 1.20
CA GLY A 8 -0.50 -23.78 0.77
C GLY A 8 -1.12 -22.47 0.26
N LYS A 9 -1.98 -22.60 -0.74
CA LYS A 9 -2.61 -21.55 -1.56
C LYS A 9 -3.05 -20.29 -0.78
N GLU A 10 -2.98 -19.17 -1.50
CA GLU A 10 -3.43 -17.82 -1.13
C GLU A 10 -2.38 -17.06 -0.32
N GLY A 11 -1.44 -16.47 -1.06
CA GLY A 11 -0.45 -15.55 -0.53
C GLY A 11 -1.14 -14.28 -0.02
N PHE A 12 -1.66 -14.33 1.21
CA PHE A 12 -1.94 -13.13 1.98
C PHE A 12 -0.58 -12.49 2.26
N LEU A 13 -0.24 -11.49 1.44
CA LEU A 13 0.89 -10.61 1.69
C LEU A 13 0.67 -9.99 3.06
N ASP A 14 1.35 -10.52 4.08
CA ASP A 14 1.49 -9.86 5.37
C ASP A 14 2.30 -8.59 5.12
N LEU A 15 1.59 -7.54 4.68
CA LEU A 15 2.08 -6.20 4.46
C LEU A 15 2.36 -5.63 5.84
N ASN A 16 3.54 -5.98 6.36
CA ASN A 16 4.13 -5.33 7.51
C ASN A 16 4.47 -3.89 7.11
N TRP A 17 3.43 -3.05 7.01
CA TRP A 17 3.44 -1.67 6.52
C TRP A 17 4.39 -0.78 7.31
N LYS A 18 4.64 -1.14 8.58
CA LYS A 18 5.67 -0.53 9.44
C LYS A 18 7.11 -0.79 8.96
N ARG A 19 7.33 -1.82 8.15
CA ARG A 19 8.66 -2.27 7.69
C ARG A 19 8.91 -1.96 6.21
N SER A 20 7.87 -1.94 5.37
CA SER A 20 8.02 -1.71 3.92
C SER A 20 8.04 -0.24 3.53
N ILE A 21 7.58 0.66 4.39
CA ILE A 21 7.67 2.10 4.16
C ILE A 21 8.63 2.66 5.19
N ASN A 22 9.92 2.67 4.84
CA ASN A 22 10.95 3.40 5.58
C ASN A 22 10.71 4.91 5.31
N LEU A 23 9.61 5.42 5.85
CA LEU A 23 9.21 6.81 5.74
C LEU A 23 10.25 7.61 6.49
N VAL A 24 11.09 8.31 5.74
CA VAL A 24 11.95 9.38 6.26
C VAL A 24 11.07 10.25 7.16
N LYS A 25 11.58 10.70 8.31
CA LYS A 25 10.80 11.36 9.38
C LYS A 25 9.89 12.51 8.92
N ASP A 26 10.14 13.09 7.74
CA ASP A 26 9.42 14.24 7.18
C ASP A 26 8.49 13.89 6.00
N ALA A 27 8.28 12.59 5.75
CA ALA A 27 7.38 12.11 4.70
C ALA A 27 5.94 11.97 5.23
N ILE A 28 5.00 12.66 4.60
CA ILE A 28 3.57 12.56 4.87
C ILE A 28 2.95 11.67 3.80
N LEU A 29 2.15 10.69 4.20
CA LEU A 29 1.40 9.84 3.28
C LEU A 29 -0.08 10.17 3.31
N GLY A 30 -0.68 10.29 2.13
CA GLY A 30 -2.12 10.23 1.93
C GLY A 30 -2.51 8.89 1.29
N LEU A 31 -3.54 8.24 1.85
CA LEU A 31 -4.12 7.01 1.31
C LEU A 31 -5.62 7.25 1.09
N ASP A 32 -6.05 7.18 -0.16
CA ASP A 32 -7.45 7.27 -0.58
C ASP A 32 -7.89 5.88 -1.07
N ILE A 33 -8.88 5.29 -0.40
CA ILE A 33 -9.45 3.99 -0.75
C ILE A 33 -10.84 4.25 -1.31
N GLY A 34 -10.95 4.26 -2.64
CA GLY A 34 -12.23 4.29 -3.34
C GLY A 34 -12.75 2.89 -3.64
N SER A 35 -13.98 2.80 -4.11
CA SER A 35 -14.60 1.53 -4.53
C SER A 35 -13.94 0.90 -5.76
N SER A 36 -13.29 1.69 -6.61
CA SER A 36 -12.68 1.24 -7.86
C SER A 36 -11.16 1.24 -7.84
N ALA A 37 -10.52 1.97 -6.93
CA ALA A 37 -9.08 2.12 -6.89
C ALA A 37 -8.60 2.56 -5.52
N VAL A 38 -7.36 2.15 -5.21
CA VAL A 38 -6.57 2.68 -4.09
C VAL A 38 -5.54 3.64 -4.64
N LYS A 39 -5.45 4.83 -4.06
CA LYS A 39 -4.46 5.85 -4.41
C LYS A 39 -3.59 6.17 -3.21
N LEU A 40 -2.31 6.40 -3.45
CA LEU A 40 -1.33 6.80 -2.48
C LEU A 40 -0.59 8.04 -2.97
N VAL A 41 -0.39 9.02 -2.11
CA VAL A 41 0.47 10.17 -2.35
C VAL A 41 1.49 10.27 -1.22
N ALA A 42 2.76 10.47 -1.57
CA ALA A 42 3.79 10.85 -0.65
C ALA A 42 4.10 12.33 -0.85
N LEU A 43 4.10 13.06 0.26
CA LEU A 43 4.41 14.47 0.33
C LEU A 43 5.63 14.67 1.21
N LYS A 44 6.42 15.69 0.89
CA LYS A 44 7.42 16.26 1.79
C LYS A 44 6.94 17.62 2.24
N LYS A 45 7.03 17.89 3.54
CA LYS A 45 6.79 19.23 4.09
C LYS A 45 8.12 19.99 4.21
N ASP A 46 8.11 21.25 3.83
CA ASP A 46 9.18 22.21 4.11
C ASP A 46 8.58 23.57 4.50
N ASP A 47 9.42 24.58 4.69
CA ASP A 47 9.00 25.93 5.10
C ASP A 47 8.12 26.63 4.05
N ALA A 48 8.18 26.21 2.79
CA ALA A 48 7.39 26.75 1.70
C ALA A 48 6.04 26.03 1.51
N GLY A 49 5.84 24.87 2.16
CA GLY A 49 4.57 24.14 2.15
C GLY A 49 4.75 22.64 1.92
N TYR A 50 3.93 22.07 1.03
CA TYR A 50 3.96 20.65 0.70
C TYR A 50 4.36 20.44 -0.76
N SER A 51 5.30 19.54 -1.00
CA SER A 51 5.69 19.08 -2.33
C SER A 51 5.38 17.58 -2.49
N VAL A 52 4.90 17.18 -3.67
CA VAL A 52 4.64 15.78 -3.99
C VAL A 52 5.96 15.09 -4.35
N THR A 53 6.29 14.00 -3.67
CA THR A 53 7.50 13.21 -3.91
C THR A 53 7.23 11.89 -4.60
N ALA A 54 6.04 11.30 -4.42
CA ALA A 54 5.60 10.13 -5.15
C ALA A 54 4.07 10.06 -5.22
N ILE A 55 3.57 9.40 -6.26
CA ILE A 55 2.16 9.01 -6.38
C ILE A 55 2.08 7.54 -6.81
N GLY A 56 1.03 6.85 -6.37
CA GLY A 56 0.72 5.49 -6.77
C GLY A 56 -0.78 5.32 -6.86
N MET A 57 -1.23 4.56 -7.84
CA MET A 57 -2.63 4.14 -7.95
C MET A 57 -2.66 2.67 -8.33
N ARG A 58 -3.61 1.95 -7.75
CA ARG A 58 -3.92 0.60 -8.15
C ARG A 58 -5.42 0.44 -8.27
N GLU A 59 -5.87 0.02 -9.43
CA GLU A 59 -7.27 -0.37 -9.66
C GLU A 59 -7.59 -1.61 -8.82
N ILE A 60 -8.79 -1.62 -8.26
CA ILE A 60 -9.36 -2.77 -7.60
C ILE A 60 -9.97 -3.61 -8.71
N ALA A 61 -9.45 -4.83 -8.90
CA ALA A 61 -10.02 -5.76 -9.86
C ALA A 61 -11.49 -6.02 -9.50
N ALA A 62 -12.35 -6.02 -10.50
CA ALA A 62 -13.69 -6.57 -10.33
C ALA A 62 -13.52 -8.05 -9.95
N SER A 63 -14.12 -8.47 -8.84
CA SER A 63 -14.29 -9.89 -8.59
C SER A 63 -15.36 -10.40 -9.54
N GLU A 64 -15.00 -11.35 -10.41
CA GLU A 64 -16.00 -12.26 -10.96
C GLU A 64 -16.42 -13.17 -9.79
N ASP A 65 -17.70 -13.08 -9.41
CA ASP A 65 -18.46 -13.89 -8.44
C ASP A 65 -18.57 -13.40 -6.97
N ASP A 66 -19.82 -13.23 -6.53
CA ASP A 66 -20.37 -13.72 -5.24
C ASP A 66 -21.89 -13.45 -5.11
N TYR A 67 -22.69 -13.92 -6.07
CA TYR A 67 -24.15 -14.09 -5.88
C TYR A 67 -24.62 -15.35 -6.62
N ASN A 68 -24.50 -16.51 -5.97
CA ASN A 68 -25.27 -17.71 -6.27
C ASN A 68 -25.96 -18.18 -4.99
#